data_AF-A0A937QV40-F1
#
_entry.id   AF-A0A937QV40-F1
#
_cell.length_a   1.000
_cell.length_b   1.000
_cell.length_c   1.000
_cell.angle_alpha   90.00
_cell.angle_beta   90.00
_cell.angle_gamma   90.00
#
_symmetry.space_group_name_H-M   'P 1'
#
loop_
_entity.id
_entity.type
_entity.pdbx_description
1 polymer ?
#
loop_
_entity_poly.entity_id
_entity_poly.type
_entity_poly.pdbx_seq_one_letter_code
_entity_poly.pdbx_strand_id
1 'polypeptide(L)' 'MKLKPKHQTIVTLRFFENLRYEQIARILNVKEATLRVTLHRILDKLRKHLLTVFDGEMENV' A
#
# COMPACT_ATOMS: atom_id res chain seq x y z
N MET A 1 -0.67 -12.93 0.86
CA MET A 1 -1.63 -11.87 0.48
C MET A 1 -1.30 -11.35 -0.91
N LYS A 2 -2.30 -11.02 -1.75
CA LYS A 2 -2.05 -10.33 -3.04
C LYS A 2 -2.81 -9.01 -3.07
N LEU A 3 -2.09 -7.89 -3.15
CA LEU A 3 -2.70 -6.58 -3.40
C LEU A 3 -3.37 -6.58 -4.78
N LYS A 4 -4.52 -5.89 -4.88
CA LYS A 4 -5.13 -5.62 -6.19
C LYS A 4 -4.13 -4.83 -7.06
N PRO A 5 -4.11 -5.00 -8.39
CA PRO A 5 -3.17 -4.29 -9.26
C PRO A 5 -3.13 -2.78 -9.02
N LYS A 6 -4.30 -2.13 -8.90
CA LYS A 6 -4.39 -0.70 -8.58
C LYS A 6 -3.73 -0.31 -7.24
N HIS A 7 -3.79 -1.18 -6.24
CA HIS A 7 -3.14 -0.92 -4.95
C HIS A 7 -1.62 -1.08 -5.04
N GLN A 8 -1.14 -2.05 -5.82
CA GLN A 8 0.29 -2.19 -6.10
C GLN A 8 0.82 -0.94 -6.80
N THR A 9 0.12 -0.44 -7.84
CA THR A 9 0.49 0.81 -8.52
C THR A 9 0.60 1.98 -7.55
N ILE A 10 -0.34 2.15 -6.61
CA ILE A 10 -0.29 3.22 -5.60
C ILE A 10 0.96 3.10 -4.72
N VAL A 11 1.34 1.88 -4.31
CA VAL A 11 2.54 1.63 -3.51
C VAL A 11 3.80 1.90 -4.32
N THR A 12 3.87 1.41 -5.56
CA THR A 12 4.99 1.65 -6.49
C THR A 12 5.22 3.14 -6.67
N LEU A 13 4.18 3.88 -7.07
CA LEU A 13 4.29 5.32 -7.31
C LEU A 13 4.70 6.10 -6.05
N ARG A 14 4.22 5.69 -4.86
CA ARG A 14 4.52 6.41 -3.61
C ARG A 14 5.92 6.14 -3.07
N PHE A 15 6.35 4.88 -3.06
CA PHE A 15 7.55 4.46 -2.32
C PHE A 15 8.75 4.11 -3.19
N PHE A 16 8.52 3.73 -4.45
CA PHE A 16 9.59 3.38 -5.39
C PHE A 16 9.87 4.52 -6.35
N GLU A 17 8.82 5.17 -6.87
CA GLU A 17 8.95 6.37 -7.71
C GLU A 17 8.95 7.69 -6.92
N ASN A 18 8.78 7.60 -5.60
CA ASN A 18 8.85 8.72 -4.65
C ASN A 18 7.91 9.92 -4.97
N LEU A 19 6.75 9.65 -5.58
CA LEU A 19 5.80 10.71 -5.96
C LEU A 19 4.98 11.22 -4.77
N ARG A 20 4.62 12.50 -4.82
CA ARG A 20 3.70 13.14 -3.87
C ARG A 20 2.26 12.68 -4.10
N TYR A 21 1.44 12.71 -3.04
CA TYR A 21 0.01 12.35 -3.12
C TYR A 21 -0.73 13.11 -4.23
N GLU A 22 -0.49 14.41 -4.36
CA GLU A 22 -1.07 15.25 -5.42
C GLU A 22 -0.71 14.79 -6.85
N GLN A 23 0.50 14.26 -7.07
CA GLN A 23 0.96 13.81 -8.38
C GLN A 23 0.31 12.47 -8.72
N ILE A 24 0.28 11.55 -7.76
CA ILE A 24 -0.37 10.25 -7.90
C ILE A 24 -1.89 10.41 -8.10
N ALA A 25 -2.52 11.34 -7.37
CA ALA A 25 -3.94 11.63 -7.50
C ALA A 25 -4.29 12.12 -8.90
N ARG A 26 -3.45 12.98 -9.48
CA ARG A 26 -3.55 13.43 -10.88
C ARG A 26 -3.36 12.26 -11.87
N ILE A 27 -2.32 11.45 -11.70
CA ILE A 27 -2.05 10.27 -12.57
C ILE A 27 -3.24 9.29 -12.57
N LEU A 28 -3.84 9.05 -11.41
CA LEU A 28 -4.93 8.10 -11.24
C LEU A 28 -6.32 8.70 -11.45
N ASN A 29 -6.41 10.01 -11.74
CA ASN A 29 -7.65 10.77 -11.85
C ASN A 29 -8.59 10.57 -10.64
N VAL A 30 -8.07 10.77 -9.44
CA VAL A 30 -8.83 10.69 -8.17
C VAL A 30 -8.57 11.92 -7.30
N LYS A 31 -9.44 12.16 -6.31
CA LYS A 31 -9.18 13.16 -5.28
C LYS A 31 -8.00 12.75 -4.41
N GLU A 32 -7.15 13.70 -4.04
CA GLU A 32 -6.00 13.43 -3.16
C GLU A 32 -6.42 12.85 -1.80
N ALA A 33 -7.53 13.33 -1.23
CA ALA A 33 -8.10 12.79 0.01
C ALA A 33 -8.46 11.30 -0.14
N THR A 34 -9.04 10.90 -1.28
CA THR A 34 -9.33 9.49 -1.58
C THR A 34 -8.05 8.68 -1.63
N LEU A 35 -7.00 9.18 -2.30
CA LEU A 35 -5.71 8.50 -2.37
C LEU A 35 -5.09 8.28 -0.99
N ARG A 36 -5.14 9.27 -0.09
CA ARG A 36 -4.61 9.17 1.28
C ARG A 36 -5.32 8.07 2.08
N VAL A 37 -6.65 8.03 2.03
CA VAL A 37 -7.45 6.98 2.69
C VAL A 37 -7.17 5.61 2.07
N THR A 38 -7.08 5.52 0.74
CA THR A 38 -6.74 4.27 0.06
C THR A 38 -5.36 3.77 0.47
N LEU A 39 -4.34 4.64 0.47
CA LEU A 39 -2.99 4.24 0.86
C LEU A 39 -2.93 3.80 2.32
N HIS A 40 -3.60 4.50 3.24
CA HIS A 40 -3.70 4.07 4.64
C HIS A 40 -4.23 2.64 4.75
N ARG A 41 -5.32 2.31 4.06
CA ARG A 41 -5.91 0.96 4.05
C ARG A 41 -5.00 -0.09 3.41
N ILE A 42 -4.21 0.28 2.41
CA ILE A 42 -3.22 -0.61 1.80
C ILE A 42 -2.12 -0.94 2.82
N LEU A 43 -1.58 0.08 3.50
CA LEU A 43 -0.53 -0.09 4.50
C LEU A 43 -1.00 -0.90 5.71
N ASP A 44 -2.22 -0.68 6.20
CA ASP A 44 -2.81 -1.48 7.28
C ASP A 44 -2.87 -2.97 6.90
N LYS A 45 -3.32 -3.30 5.68
CA LYS A 45 -3.34 -4.68 5.20
C LYS A 45 -1.95 -5.28 5.05
N LEU A 46 -0.99 -4.51 4.54
CA LEU A 46 0.40 -4.95 4.40
C LEU A 46 1.01 -5.24 5.77
N ARG A 47 0.85 -4.34 6.75
CA ARG A 47 1.34 -4.54 8.12
C ARG A 47 0.78 -5.81 8.74
N LYS A 48 -0.55 -6.00 8.69
CA LYS A 48 -1.20 -7.21 9.20
C LYS A 48 -0.63 -8.46 8.57
N HIS A 49 -0.47 -8.47 7.25
CA HIS A 49 0.08 -9.62 6.56
C HIS A 49 1.52 -9.92 6.94
N LEU A 50 2.37 -8.90 7.03
CA LEU A 50 3.76 -9.06 7.42
C LEU A 50 3.86 -9.58 8.86
N LEU A 51 3.11 -9.00 9.80
CA LEU A 51 3.07 -9.47 11.19
C LEU A 51 2.63 -10.94 11.28
N THR A 52 1.54 -11.32 10.59
CA THR A 52 1.11 -12.73 10.55
C THR A 52 2.16 -13.67 9.95
N VAL A 53 2.94 -13.22 8.96
CA VAL A 53 4.02 -14.04 8.39
C VAL A 53 5.17 -14.18 9.38
N PHE A 54 5.59 -13.09 10.04
CA PHE A 54 6.64 -13.14 11.05
C PHE A 54 6.26 -13.99 12.27
N ASP A 55 5.03 -13.88 12.75
CA ASP A 55 4.55 -14.68 13.89
C ASP A 55 4.54 -16.18 13.56
N GLY A 56 4.17 -16.56 12.32
CA GLY A 56 4.20 -17.94 11.86
C GLY A 56 5.60 -18.49 11.60
N GLU A 57 6.61 -17.64 11.38
CA GLU A 57 8.00 -18.04 11.24
C GLU A 57 8.67 -18.32 12.61
N MET A 58 8.20 -17.68 13.69
CA MET A 58 8.69 -17.91 15.05
C MET A 58 8.20 -19.20 15.70
N GLU A 59 7.05 -19.76 15.29
CA GLU A 59 6.55 -21.04 15.78
C GLU A 59 7.21 -22.28 15.12
N ASN A 60 7.99 -22.07 14.04
CA ASN A 60 8.67 -23.14 13.30
C ASN A 60 10.19 -23.21 13.56
N VAL A 61 10.69 -22.55 14.62
CA VAL A 61 12.11 -22.55 15.04
C VAL A 61 12.25 -23.20 16.41
#